data_AF-T1G4Z6-F1
#
_entry.id   AF-T1G4Z6-F1
#
_cell.length_a   1.000
_cell.length_b   1.000
_cell.length_c   1.000
_cell.angle_alpha   90.00
_cell.angle_beta   90.00
_cell.angle_gamma   90.00
#
_symmetry.space_group_name_H-M   'P 1'
#
loop_
_entity.id
_entity.type
_entity.pdbx_description
1 polymer ?
#
loop_
_entity_poly.entity_id
_entity_poly.type
_entity_poly.pdbx_seq_one_letter_code
_entity_poly.pdbx_strand_id
1 'polypeptide(L)' 'MLYLNIRIIFLISAVRPSSTARNERSFSSLKRLKTYLRSKMVADRLNGLSLMNIHQNIDIPSDVIIDKFSKVRPHRMAFL' A
#
# COMPACT_ATOMS: atom_id res chain seq x y z
N MET A 1 -0.95 -32.86 19.54
CA MET A 1 -1.28 -31.41 19.58
C MET A 1 -0.05 -30.51 19.73
N LEU A 2 0.99 -30.89 20.49
CA LEU A 2 2.20 -30.07 20.71
C LEU A 2 2.96 -29.68 19.41
N TYR A 3 3.06 -30.60 18.46
CA TYR A 3 3.79 -30.40 17.20
C TYR A 3 3.22 -29.28 16.31
N LEU A 4 1.88 -29.12 16.30
CA LEU A 4 1.24 -28.11 15.45
C LEU A 4 1.50 -26.70 15.96
N ASN A 5 1.46 -26.50 17.29
CA ASN A 5 1.71 -25.20 17.90
C ASN A 5 3.16 -24.74 17.71
N ILE A 6 4.13 -25.64 17.89
CA ILE A 6 5.56 -25.36 17.67
C ILE A 6 5.81 -24.97 16.21
N ARG A 7 5.19 -25.68 15.27
CA ARG A 7 5.30 -25.39 13.83
C ARG A 7 4.74 -24.01 13.48
N ILE A 8 3.61 -23.62 14.07
CA ILE A 8 3.01 -22.30 13.85
C ILE A 8 3.92 -21.18 14.36
N ILE A 9 4.48 -21.34 15.57
CA ILE A 9 5.39 -20.35 16.16
C ILE A 9 6.66 -20.19 15.31
N PHE A 10 7.22 -21.30 14.82
CA PHE A 10 8.38 -21.27 13.93
C PHE A 10 8.07 -20.53 12.61
N LEU A 11 6.92 -20.81 12.00
CA LEU A 11 6.48 -20.13 10.78
C LEU A 11 6.29 -18.62 10.97
N ILE A 12 5.66 -18.20 12.07
CA ILE A 12 5.47 -16.78 12.40
C ILE A 12 6.83 -16.09 12.59
N SER A 13 7.76 -16.75 13.27
CA SER A 13 9.10 -16.21 13.50
C SER A 13 9.92 -16.07 12.21
N ALA A 14 9.74 -16.99 11.26
CA ALA A 14 10.43 -16.99 9.96
C ALA A 14 9.88 -15.93 8.99
N VAL A 15 8.60 -15.57 9.11
CA VAL A 15 7.98 -14.51 8.29
C VAL A 15 8.51 -13.12 8.65
N ARG A 16 8.97 -12.94 9.91
CA ARG A 16 9.53 -11.67 10.34
C ARG A 16 10.86 -11.47 9.61
N PRO A 17 11.00 -10.43 8.76
CA PRO A 17 12.25 -10.19 8.08
C PRO A 17 13.35 -10.03 9.14
N SER A 18 14.41 -10.82 9.02
CA SER A 18 15.56 -10.78 9.94
C SER A 18 16.32 -9.45 9.86
N SER A 19 16.09 -8.67 8.79
CA SER A 19 16.71 -7.38 8.55
C SER A 19 15.66 -6.25 8.57
N THR A 20 15.99 -5.17 9.29
CA THR A 20 15.21 -3.92 9.32
C THR A 20 15.20 -3.21 7.97
N ALA A 21 16.10 -3.56 7.04
CA ALA A 21 16.29 -2.88 5.75
C ALA A 21 15.02 -2.85 4.88
N ARG A 22 14.18 -3.90 4.93
CA ARG A 22 12.91 -3.92 4.16
C ARG A 22 11.88 -2.93 4.71
N ASN A 23 11.82 -2.80 6.04
CA ASN A 23 10.97 -1.83 6.71
C ASN A 23 11.49 -0.41 6.46
N GLU A 24 12.80 -0.19 6.60
CA GLU A 24 13.46 1.10 6.33
C GLU A 24 13.26 1.57 4.88
N ARG A 25 13.37 0.65 3.91
CA ARG A 25 13.06 0.95 2.50
C ARG A 25 11.62 1.42 2.34
N SER A 26 10.66 0.77 3.00
CA SER A 26 9.24 1.14 2.94
C SER A 26 8.97 2.50 3.57
N PHE A 27 9.57 2.79 4.74
CA PHE A 27 9.49 4.09 5.40
C PHE A 27 10.17 5.21 4.61
N SER A 28 11.31 4.93 3.97
CA SER A 28 12.01 5.88 3.10
C SER A 28 11.17 6.26 1.88
N SER A 29 10.55 5.27 1.23
CA SER A 29 9.59 5.51 0.15
C SER A 29 8.39 6.34 0.62
N LEU A 30 7.84 6.05 1.80
CA LEU A 30 6.71 6.80 2.36
C LEU A 30 7.10 8.24 2.72
N LYS A 31 8.31 8.46 3.24
CA LYS A 31 8.88 9.81 3.47
C LYS A 31 9.00 10.57 2.15
N ARG A 32 9.52 9.93 1.09
CA ARG A 32 9.62 10.53 -0.26
C ARG A 32 8.25 10.90 -0.82
N LEU A 33 7.26 10.00 -0.74
CA LEU A 33 5.88 10.26 -1.18
C LEU A 33 5.26 11.45 -0.45
N LYS A 34 5.40 11.50 0.89
CA LYS A 34 4.87 12.59 1.70
C LYS A 34 5.52 13.93 1.38
N THR A 35 6.85 13.95 1.18
CA THR A 35 7.59 15.16 0.79
C THR A 35 7.21 15.63 -0.61
N TYR A 36 7.12 14.71 -1.58
CA TYR A 36 6.78 15.03 -2.97
C TYR A 36 5.38 15.65 -3.08
N LEU A 37 4.40 15.09 -2.38
CA LEU A 37 3.01 15.57 -2.41
C LEU A 37 2.76 16.79 -1.51
N ARG A 38 3.72 17.15 -0.64
CA ARG A 38 3.70 18.33 0.25
C ARG A 38 2.36 18.58 0.97
N SER A 39 1.61 17.51 1.29
CA SER A 39 0.21 17.62 1.72
C SER A 39 -0.03 17.18 3.17
N LYS A 40 -0.93 17.89 3.86
CA LYS A 40 -1.57 17.43 5.10
C LYS A 40 -2.65 16.41 4.73
N MET A 41 -2.24 15.21 4.30
CA MET A 41 -3.17 14.14 3.93
C MET A 41 -3.68 13.36 5.14
N VAL A 42 -4.92 12.90 5.06
CA VAL A 42 -5.51 11.92 5.97
C VAL A 42 -4.80 10.57 5.80
N ALA A 43 -4.60 9.85 6.91
CA ALA A 43 -3.84 8.60 6.97
C ALA A 43 -4.33 7.55 5.94
N ASP A 44 -5.65 7.43 5.74
CA ASP A 44 -6.22 6.46 4.79
C ASP A 44 -5.79 6.71 3.34
N ARG A 45 -5.76 7.98 2.92
CA ARG A 45 -5.33 8.34 1.56
C ARG A 45 -3.83 8.12 1.37
N LEU A 46 -3.03 8.41 2.40
CA LEU A 46 -1.59 8.16 2.37
C LEU A 46 -1.28 6.66 2.31
N ASN A 47 -2.04 5.85 3.05
CA ASN A 47 -1.92 4.39 3.02
C ASN A 47 -2.31 3.80 1.66
N GLY A 48 -3.39 4.30 1.04
CA GLY A 48 -3.76 3.88 -0.32
C GLY A 48 -2.65 4.17 -1.35
N LEU A 49 -2.04 5.36 -1.27
CA LEU A 49 -0.93 5.75 -2.15
C LEU A 49 0.36 4.97 -1.88
N SER A 50 0.67 4.68 -0.61
CA SER A 50 1.86 3.90 -0.28
C SER A 50 1.73 2.45 -0.78
N LEU A 51 0.54 1.85 -0.65
CA LEU A 51 0.25 0.53 -1.20
C LEU A 51 0.39 0.49 -2.72
N MET A 52 -0.14 1.48 -3.43
CA MET A 52 0.00 1.60 -4.87
C MET A 52 1.46 1.75 -5.32
N ASN A 53 2.27 2.50 -4.56
CA ASN A 53 3.70 2.68 -4.85
C ASN A 53 4.56 1.45 -4.50
N ILE A 54 4.15 0.62 -3.54
CA ILE A 54 4.86 -0.61 -3.17
C ILE A 54 4.48 -1.75 -4.12
N HIS A 55 3.21 -1.83 -4.50
CA HIS A 55 2.65 -2.89 -5.35
C HIS A 55 2.43 -2.41 -6.80
N GLN A 56 3.48 -1.93 -7.44
CA GLN A 56 3.41 -1.40 -8.82
C GLN A 56 3.17 -2.48 -9.89
N ASN A 57 3.37 -3.76 -9.55
CA ASN A 57 3.31 -4.88 -10.50
C ASN A 57 1.92 -5.53 -10.57
N ILE A 58 0.89 -4.84 -10.08
CA ILE A 58 -0.50 -5.26 -10.22
C ILE A 58 -1.05 -4.51 -11.42
N ASP A 59 -1.41 -5.25 -12.47
CA ASP A 59 -2.05 -4.67 -13.64
C ASP A 59 -3.51 -4.35 -13.30
N ILE A 60 -3.85 -3.07 -13.24
CA ILE A 60 -5.19 -2.60 -12.89
C ILE A 60 -5.77 -1.96 -14.15
N PRO A 61 -6.81 -2.55 -14.77
CA PRO A 61 -7.37 -2.03 -16.01
C PRO A 61 -7.92 -0.62 -15.80
N SER A 62 -7.38 0.35 -16.55
CA SER A 62 -7.71 1.78 -16.45
C SER A 62 -9.20 2.06 -16.59
N ASP A 63 -9.91 1.32 -17.46
CA ASP A 63 -11.34 1.48 -17.72
C ASP A 63 -12.18 1.25 -16.46
N VAL A 64 -11.81 0.27 -15.64
CA VAL A 64 -12.52 -0.06 -14.39
C VAL A 64 -12.31 1.04 -13.35
N ILE A 65 -11.11 1.64 -13.32
CA ILE A 65 -10.80 2.75 -12.42
C ILE A 65 -11.62 3.98 -12.81
N ILE A 66 -11.71 4.28 -14.11
CA ILE A 66 -12.45 5.45 -14.64
C ILE A 66 -13.95 5.30 -14.36
N ASP A 67 -14.55 4.14 -14.64
CA ASP A 67 -15.96 3.89 -14.34
C ASP A 67 -16.26 4.03 -12.83
N LYS A 68 -15.39 3.46 -11.98
CA LYS A 68 -15.53 3.57 -10.53
C LYS A 68 -15.36 5.01 -10.05
N PHE A 69 -14.43 5.76 -10.63
CA PHE A 69 -14.17 7.14 -10.23
C PHE A 69 -15.28 8.09 -10.69
N SER A 70 -15.85 7.85 -11.88
CA SER A 70 -17.02 8.56 -12.41
C SER A 70 -18.23 8.44 -11.48
N LYS A 71 -18.49 7.23 -10.96
CA LYS A 71 -19.57 6.97 -9.99
C LYS A 71 -19.36 7.68 -8.65
N VAL A 72 -18.12 7.80 -8.18
CA VAL A 72 -17.82 8.38 -6.86
C VAL A 72 -17.74 9.91 -6.90
N ARG A 73 -17.32 10.51 -8.03
CA ARG A 73 -17.13 11.96 -8.16
C ARG A 73 -17.57 12.49 -9.53
N PRO A 74 -18.88 12.49 -9.83
CA PRO A 74 -19.39 12.90 -11.14
C PRO A 74 -18.97 14.33 -11.53
N HIS A 75 -18.94 15.27 -10.58
CA HIS A 75 -18.59 16.67 -10.84
C HIS A 75 -17.11 16.93 -11.15
N ARG A 76 -16.21 15.95 -10.95
CA ARG A 76 -14.78 16.07 -11.31
C ARG A 76 -14.45 15.49 -12.68
N MET A 77 -15.37 14.76 -13.31
CA MET A 77 -15.15 14.17 -14.63
C MET A 77 -15.29 15.20 -15.76
N ALA A 78 -15.89 16.37 -15.50
CA ALA A 78 -16.09 17.41 -16.51
C ALA A 78 -14.81 18.18 -16.89
N PHE A 79 -13.68 17.92 -16.23
CA PHE A 79 -12.39 18.60 -16.45
C PHE A 79 -11.35 17.72 -17.17
N LEU A 80 -11.72 16.49 -17.54
CA LEU A 80 -10.93 15.58 -18.39
C LEU A 80 -11.63 15.44 -19.74
#